data_AF-A0A5K0Y6K4-F1
#
_entry.id   AF-A0A5K0Y6K4-F1
#
_cell.length_a   1.000
_cell.length_b   1.000
_cell.length_c   1.000
_cell.angle_alpha   90.00
_cell.angle_beta   90.00
_cell.angle_gamma   90.00
#
_symmetry.space_group_name_H-M   'P 1'
#
loop_
_entity.id
_entity.type
_entity.pdbx_description
1 polymer ?
#
loop_
_entity_poly.entity_id
_entity_poly.type
_entity_poly.pdbx_seq_one_letter_code
_entity_poly.pdbx_strand_id
1 'polypeptide(L)' 'PYLVEARWHRARQTPRLEEYLSNIRAAMTGPINLPAYFFLSQNIEEQAIQQLQSESNIINLSSIIVGLPADLQRSR' A
#
# COMPACT_ATOMS: atom_id res chain seq x y z
N PRO A 1 -2.45 3.27 7.56
CA PRO A 1 -3.58 2.96 6.67
C PRO A 1 -4.94 2.85 7.37
N TYR A 2 -5.22 1.78 8.12
CA TYR A 2 -6.54 1.57 8.73
C TYR A 2 -6.96 2.65 9.74
N LEU A 3 -6.01 3.15 10.55
CA LEU A 3 -6.27 4.25 11.48
C LEU A 3 -6.56 5.59 10.76
N VAL A 4 -6.00 5.78 9.56
CA VAL A 4 -6.26 6.98 8.75
C VAL A 4 -7.68 6.93 8.18
N GLU A 5 -8.08 5.78 7.63
CA GLU A 5 -9.46 5.55 7.18
C GLU A 5 -10.46 5.69 8.32
N ALA A 6 -10.17 5.13 9.50
CA ALA A 6 -11.02 5.28 10.67
C ALA A 6 -11.20 6.75 11.08
N ARG A 7 -10.16 7.58 10.94
CA ARG A 7 -10.24 9.03 11.20
C ARG A 7 -11.09 9.73 10.15
N TRP A 8 -10.90 9.46 8.86
CA TRP A 8 -11.74 10.02 7.81
C TRP A 8 -13.21 9.65 8.00
N HIS A 9 -13.49 8.38 8.28
CA HIS A 9 -14.84 7.90 8.56
C HIS A 9 -15.46 8.60 9.77
N ARG A 10 -14.73 8.70 10.90
CA ARG A 10 -15.20 9.40 12.10
C ARG A 10 -15.48 10.89 11.83
N ALA A 11 -14.64 11.54 11.03
CA ALA A 11 -14.77 12.95 10.69
C ALA A 11 -15.79 13.23 9.55
N ARG A 12 -16.39 12.19 8.95
CA ARG A 12 -17.19 12.28 7.70
C ARG A 12 -16.46 13.02 6.58
N GLN A 13 -15.13 12.89 6.56
CA GLN A 13 -14.29 13.51 5.55
C GLN A 13 -14.15 12.56 4.36
N THR A 14 -14.41 13.07 3.15
CA THR A 14 -14.06 12.37 1.92
C THR A 14 -12.66 12.83 1.50
N PRO A 15 -11.65 11.95 1.53
CA PRO A 15 -10.30 12.32 1.10
C PRO A 15 -10.25 12.59 -0.40
N ARG A 16 -9.24 13.32 -0.86
CA ARG A 16 -8.94 13.38 -2.29
C ARG A 16 -8.48 12.02 -2.78
N LEU A 17 -8.67 11.73 -4.06
CA LEU A 17 -8.25 10.47 -4.67
C LEU A 17 -6.76 10.18 -4.42
N GLU A 18 -5.91 11.19 -4.54
CA GLU A 18 -4.45 11.07 -4.31
C GLU A 18 -4.13 10.68 -2.87
N GLU A 19 -4.81 11.28 -1.88
CA GLU A 19 -4.63 10.98 -0.46
C GLU A 19 -5.09 9.55 -0.14
N TYR A 20 -6.22 9.14 -0.72
CA TYR A 20 -6.74 7.79 -0.57
C TYR A 20 -5.81 6.74 -1.21
N LEU A 21 -5.34 6.98 -2.44
CA LEU A 21 -4.38 6.09 -3.11
C LEU A 21 -3.05 5.99 -2.35
N SER A 22 -2.58 7.09 -1.77
CA SER A 22 -1.41 7.07 -0.88
C SER A 22 -1.65 6.18 0.34
N ASN A 23 -2.83 6.24 0.93
CA ASN A 23 -3.20 5.37 2.06
C ASN A 23 -3.27 3.88 1.66
N ILE A 24 -3.81 3.57 0.47
CA ILE A 24 -3.81 2.20 -0.09
C ILE A 24 -2.38 1.69 -0.26
N ARG A 25 -1.47 2.49 -0.84
CA ARG A 25 -0.05 2.11 -0.99
C ARG A 25 0.55 1.77 0.36
N ALA A 26 0.39 2.65 1.36
CA ALA A 26 0.88 2.40 2.70
C ALA A 26 0.25 1.14 3.36
N ALA A 27 -0.99 0.80 3.02
CA ALA A 27 -1.67 -0.41 3.52
C ALA A 27 -1.06 -1.70 3.00
N MET A 28 -0.60 -1.70 1.75
CA MET A 28 -0.24 -2.90 1.01
C MET A 28 1.27 -3.12 0.91
N THR A 29 2.08 -2.05 0.95
CA THR A 29 3.55 -2.12 0.89
C THR A 29 4.15 -2.95 2.02
N GLY A 30 3.69 -2.77 3.26
CA GLY A 30 4.21 -3.48 4.44
C GLY A 30 3.84 -4.98 4.48
N PRO A 31 2.55 -5.34 4.44
CA PRO A 31 2.13 -6.72 4.70
C PRO A 31 2.31 -7.69 3.52
N ILE A 32 2.35 -7.19 2.28
CA ILE A 32 2.29 -8.04 1.08
C ILE A 32 3.61 -7.99 0.31
N ASN A 33 4.11 -6.78 0.03
CA ASN A 33 5.25 -6.64 -0.87
C ASN A 33 6.61 -6.94 -0.20
N LEU A 34 6.81 -6.52 1.06
CA LEU A 34 8.04 -6.79 1.82
C LEU A 34 8.26 -8.31 2.06
N PRO A 35 7.25 -9.08 2.52
CA PRO A 35 7.40 -10.52 2.68
C PRO A 35 7.60 -11.25 1.34
N ALA A 36 6.86 -10.87 0.28
CA ALA A 36 7.04 -11.48 -1.03
C ALA A 36 8.47 -11.30 -1.56
N TYR A 37 9.05 -10.10 -1.39
CA TYR A 37 10.44 -9.88 -1.74
C TYR A 37 11.40 -10.72 -0.89
N PHE A 38 11.11 -10.84 0.42
CA PHE A 38 11.94 -11.63 1.33
C PHE A 38 11.97 -13.12 0.96
N PHE A 39 10.83 -13.68 0.56
CA PHE A 39 10.75 -15.10 0.20
C PHE A 39 11.25 -15.40 -1.23
N LEU A 40 11.36 -14.40 -2.11
CA LEU A 40 11.74 -14.58 -3.52
C LEU A 40 13.20 -14.19 -3.82
N SER A 41 13.86 -13.42 -2.95
CA SER A 41 15.25 -13.00 -3.16
C SER A 41 16.24 -13.96 -2.48
N GLN A 42 17.22 -14.48 -3.23
CA GLN A 42 18.26 -15.38 -2.70
C GLN A 42 19.42 -14.66 -1.98
N ASN A 43 19.37 -13.34 -1.84
CA ASN A 43 20.25 -12.59 -0.95
C ASN A 43 19.66 -11.19 -0.78
N ILE A 44 19.21 -10.87 0.43
CA ILE A 44 18.57 -9.59 0.70
C ILE A 44 19.62 -8.66 1.28
N GLU A 45 20.06 -7.71 0.47
CA GLU A 45 20.89 -6.62 0.94
C GLU A 45 20.02 -5.51 1.53
N GLU A 46 20.50 -4.89 2.61
CA GLU A 46 19.81 -3.77 3.27
C GLU A 46 19.55 -2.60 2.30
N GLN A 47 20.47 -2.39 1.35
CA GLN A 47 20.33 -1.40 0.29
C GLN A 47 19.15 -1.71 -0.64
N ALA A 48 18.91 -2.98 -0.95
CA ALA A 48 17.78 -3.39 -1.76
C ALA A 48 16.44 -3.21 -1.00
N ILE A 49 16.43 -3.44 0.32
CA ILE A 49 15.28 -3.13 1.17
C ILE A 49 15.00 -1.61 1.16
N GLN A 50 16.03 -0.79 1.33
CA GLN A 50 15.88 0.66 1.30
C GLN A 50 15.38 1.16 -0.06
N GLN A 51 15.86 0.60 -1.17
CA GLN A 51 15.38 0.90 -2.52
C GLN A 51 13.91 0.50 -2.74
N LEU A 52 13.47 -0.61 -2.14
CA LEU A 52 12.06 -1.03 -2.18
C LEU A 52 11.18 -0.08 -1.37
N GLN A 53 11.66 0.35 -0.20
CA GLN A 53 10.96 1.28 0.68
C GLN A 53 10.93 2.70 0.10
N SER A 54 11.96 3.12 -0.63
CA SER A 54 12.09 4.45 -1.24
C SER A 54 11.33 4.62 -2.56
N GLU A 55 10.20 3.90 -2.72
CA GLU A 55 9.29 4.01 -3.86
C GLU A 55 9.71 3.25 -5.13
N SER A 56 9.83 1.92 -5.06
CA SER A 56 9.75 1.12 -6.27
C SER A 56 8.36 1.29 -6.91
N ASN A 57 8.31 1.82 -8.14
CA ASN A 57 7.09 1.94 -8.94
C ASN A 57 6.32 0.61 -9.01
N ILE A 58 7.04 -0.53 -9.00
CA ILE A 58 6.44 -1.86 -9.02
C ILE A 58 5.60 -2.11 -7.75
N ILE A 59 6.13 -1.77 -6.57
CA ILE A 59 5.41 -1.92 -5.29
C ILE A 59 4.21 -0.96 -5.23
N ASN A 60 4.41 0.28 -5.68
CA ASN A 60 3.36 1.29 -5.64
C ASN A 60 2.20 0.93 -6.56
N LEU A 61 2.50 0.47 -7.78
CA LEU A 61 1.50 0.06 -8.76
C LEU A 61 0.83 -1.26 -8.35
N SER A 62 1.59 -2.25 -7.85
CA SER A 62 1.03 -3.51 -7.36
C SER A 62 0.03 -3.28 -6.23
N SER A 63 0.36 -2.38 -5.30
CA SER A 63 -0.48 -2.01 -4.17
C SER A 63 -1.82 -1.42 -4.62
N ILE A 64 -1.82 -0.55 -5.64
CA ILE A 64 -3.04 0.03 -6.19
C ILE A 64 -3.89 -1.04 -6.90
N ILE A 65 -3.26 -1.88 -7.73
CA ILE A 65 -3.94 -2.94 -8.49
C ILE A 65 -4.66 -3.91 -7.55
N VAL A 66 -4.09 -4.23 -6.40
CA VAL A 66 -4.72 -5.15 -5.44
C VAL A 66 -5.74 -4.41 -4.55
N GLY A 67 -5.40 -3.22 -4.04
CA GLY A 67 -6.23 -2.51 -3.06
C GLY A 67 -7.50 -1.89 -3.65
N LEU A 68 -7.39 -1.21 -4.79
CA LEU A 68 -8.50 -0.44 -5.36
C LEU A 68 -9.70 -1.31 -5.78
N PRO A 69 -9.53 -2.43 -6.49
CA PRO A 69 -10.67 -3.29 -6.85
C PRO A 69 -11.35 -3.92 -5.63
N ALA A 70 -10.58 -4.30 -4.60
CA ALA A 70 -11.13 -4.86 -3.37
C ALA A 70 -12.04 -3.86 -2.66
N ASP A 71 -11.64 -2.59 -2.61
CA ASP A 71 -12.46 -1.54 -1.99
C ASP A 71 -13.67 -1.14 -2.86
N LEU A 72 -13.52 -1.12 -4.18
CA LEU A 72 -14.65 -0.93 -5.11
C LEU A 72 -15.70 -2.04 -4.97
N GLN A 73 -15.29 -3.27 -4.67
CA GLN A 73 -16.21 -4.37 -4.41
C GLN A 73 -16.94 -4.18 -3.07
N ARG A 74 -16.26 -3.66 -2.03
CA ARG A 74 -16.86 -3.37 -0.72
C ARG A 74 -17.81 -2.18 -0.73
N SER A 75 -17.67 -1.27 -1.70
CA SER A 75 -18.55 -0.10 -1.83
C SER A 75 -19.86 -0.36 -2.60
N ARG A 76 -20.08 -1.58 -3.08
CA ARG A 76 -21.35 -2.01 -3.70
C ARG A 76 -22.29 -2.59 -2.66
#